data_AF-A0A847BIM5-F1
#
_entry.id   AF-A0A847BIM5-F1
#
_cell.length_a   1.000
_cell.length_b   1.000
_cell.length_c   1.000
_cell.angle_alpha   90.00
_cell.angle_beta   90.00
_cell.angle_gamma   90.00
#
_symmetry.space_group_name_H-M   'P 1'
#
loop_
_entity.id
_entity.type
_entity.pdbx_description
1 polymer ?
#
loop_
_entity_poly.entity_id
_entity_poly.type
_entity_poly.pdbx_seq_one_letter_code
_entity_poly.pdbx_strand_id
1 'polypeptide(L)'
;MVELSEQTRRDNGRFFADQSEVPTHAVTLGLQDILEAEEILLVVTGRHKANIVAELFHSAVDEALPASVLKQHANTTIVLDREAAALLPQQALAVSA
;
A
#
# COMPACT_ATOMS: atom_id res chain seq x y z
N MET A 1 -15.29 4.53 10.73
CA MET A 1 -15.08 5.85 10.09
C MET A 1 -13.72 6.35 10.54
N VAL A 2 -12.91 6.88 9.63
CA VAL A 2 -11.54 7.35 9.90
C VAL A 2 -11.39 8.78 9.42
N GLU A 3 -10.60 9.59 10.12
CA GLU A 3 -10.20 10.92 9.66
C GLU A 3 -9.10 10.80 8.59
N LEU A 4 -9.24 11.56 7.51
CA LEU A 4 -8.25 11.59 6.44
C LEU A 4 -7.12 12.54 6.80
N SER A 5 -5.87 12.07 6.68
CA SER A 5 -4.70 12.92 6.86
C SER A 5 -4.70 14.08 5.86
N GLU A 6 -4.05 15.19 6.22
CA GLU A 6 -3.91 16.32 5.30
C GLU A 6 -3.25 15.92 3.98
N GLN A 7 -2.26 15.02 4.03
CA GLN A 7 -1.59 14.53 2.83
C GLN A 7 -2.56 13.77 1.93
N THR A 8 -3.37 12.86 2.48
CA THR A 8 -4.39 12.14 1.70
C THR A 8 -5.39 13.10 1.08
N ARG A 9 -5.80 14.15 1.82
CA ARG A 9 -6.71 15.18 1.30
C ARG A 9 -6.07 15.98 0.16
N ARG A 10 -4.79 16.35 0.27
CA ARG A 10 -4.04 17.05 -0.80
C ARG A 10 -3.88 16.18 -2.05
N ASP A 11 -3.50 14.91 -1.89
CA ASP A 11 -3.30 13.97 -3.00
C ASP A 11 -4.60 13.71 -3.78
N ASN A 12 -5.73 13.68 -3.08
CA ASN A 12 -7.05 13.52 -3.69
C ASN A 12 -7.64 14.83 -4.23
N GLY A 13 -7.09 15.99 -3.88
CA GLY A 13 -7.59 17.30 -4.32
C GLY A 13 -7.68 17.46 -5.83
N ARG A 14 -6.83 16.75 -6.60
CA ARG A 14 -6.88 16.69 -8.07
C ARG A 14 -8.21 16.20 -8.66
N PHE A 15 -9.06 15.55 -7.86
CA PHE A 15 -10.37 15.02 -8.29
C PHE A 15 -11.54 15.97 -7.94
N PHE A 16 -11.27 17.10 -7.30
CA PHE A 16 -12.27 18.06 -6.83
C PHE A 16 -12.00 19.45 -7.43
N ALA A 17 -13.00 20.31 -7.47
CA ALA A 17 -12.82 21.67 -7.98
C ALA A 17 -12.02 22.53 -7.01
N ASP A 18 -12.17 22.29 -5.70
CA ASP A 18 -11.47 22.99 -4.62
C ASP A 18 -11.05 22.04 -3.49
N GLN A 19 -9.96 22.38 -2.79
CA GLN A 19 -9.42 21.59 -1.69
C GLN A 19 -10.38 21.49 -0.49
N SER A 20 -11.25 22.48 -0.29
CA SER A 20 -12.28 22.48 0.76
C SER A 20 -13.40 21.47 0.51
N GLU A 21 -13.60 21.05 -0.73
CA GLU A 21 -14.60 20.02 -1.10
C GLU A 21 -14.12 18.61 -0.77
N VAL A 22 -12.80 18.42 -0.56
CA VAL A 22 -12.26 17.11 -0.22
C VAL A 22 -12.74 16.70 1.18
N PRO A 23 -13.42 15.54 1.31
CA PRO A 23 -13.93 15.07 2.60
C PRO A 23 -12.87 15.02 3.69
N THR A 24 -13.29 15.19 4.94
CA THR A 24 -12.41 15.06 6.11
C THR A 24 -12.39 13.64 6.67
N HIS A 25 -13.38 12.81 6.33
CA HIS A 25 -13.54 11.46 6.84
C HIS A 25 -13.87 10.47 5.73
N ALA A 26 -13.55 9.19 5.97
CA ALA A 26 -13.91 8.08 5.10
C ALA A 26 -14.44 6.86 5.88
N VAL A 27 -15.24 6.05 5.21
CA VAL A 27 -15.54 4.68 5.62
C VAL A 27 -14.54 3.78 4.89
N THR A 28 -13.81 2.96 5.62
CA THR A 28 -12.82 2.02 5.10
C THR A 28 -12.99 0.68 5.80
N LEU A 29 -12.60 -0.39 5.12
CA LEU A 29 -12.37 -1.68 5.76
C LEU A 29 -11.19 -1.56 6.73
N GLY A 30 -11.23 -2.34 7.81
CA GLY A 30 -10.10 -2.55 8.68
C GLY A 30 -9.09 -3.52 8.07
N LEU A 31 -7.87 -3.53 8.61
CA LEU A 31 -6.86 -4.50 8.19
C LEU A 31 -7.29 -5.94 8.47
N GLN A 32 -8.00 -6.18 9.57
CA GLN A 32 -8.54 -7.50 9.89
C GLN A 32 -9.51 -7.99 8.82
N ASP A 33 -10.44 -7.13 8.37
CA ASP A 33 -11.40 -7.49 7.31
C ASP A 33 -10.67 -7.83 6.00
N ILE A 34 -9.57 -7.13 5.68
CA ILE A 34 -8.74 -7.42 4.50
C ILE A 34 -8.04 -8.77 4.63
N LEU A 35 -7.56 -9.12 5.83
CA LEU A 35 -6.85 -10.37 6.10
C LEU A 35 -7.78 -11.60 6.12
N GLU A 36 -9.10 -11.40 6.19
CA GLU A 36 -10.09 -12.48 6.07
C GLU A 36 -10.37 -12.89 4.61
N ALA A 37 -9.82 -12.16 3.63
CA ALA A 37 -9.93 -12.54 2.21
C ALA A 37 -9.23 -13.89 1.94
N GLU A 38 -9.73 -14.66 0.96
CA GLU A 38 -9.09 -15.92 0.54
C GLU A 38 -7.75 -15.68 -0.20
N GLU A 39 -7.66 -14.56 -0.91
CA GLU A 39 -6.49 -14.15 -1.67
C GLU A 39 -6.36 -12.62 -1.66
N ILE A 40 -5.12 -12.13 -1.52
CA ILE A 40 -4.81 -10.70 -1.53
C ILE A 40 -3.85 -10.39 -2.67
N LEU A 41 -4.25 -9.49 -3.57
CA LEU A 41 -3.41 -8.94 -4.63
C LEU A 41 -3.12 -7.46 -4.34
N LEU A 42 -1.87 -7.13 -4.03
CA LEU A 42 -1.41 -5.75 -3.84
C LEU A 42 -0.64 -5.28 -5.08
N VAL A 43 -1.09 -4.19 -5.70
CA VAL A 43 -0.40 -3.57 -6.84
C VAL A 43 0.30 -2.29 -6.41
N VAL A 44 1.59 -2.16 -6.70
CA VAL A 44 2.38 -0.97 -6.37
C VAL A 44 3.12 -0.46 -7.61
N THR A 45 2.99 0.83 -7.88
CA THR A 45 3.56 1.45 -9.08
C THR A 45 4.25 2.77 -8.76
N GLY A 46 5.32 3.04 -9.52
CA GLY A 46 6.05 4.30 -9.52
C GLY A 46 7.20 4.38 -8.52
N ARG A 47 8.25 5.11 -8.92
CA ARG A 47 9.51 5.25 -8.19
C ARG A 47 9.37 5.80 -6.77
N HIS A 48 8.38 6.68 -6.55
CA HIS A 48 8.11 7.25 -5.22
C HIS A 48 7.71 6.21 -4.17
N LYS A 49 7.38 4.97 -4.59
CA LYS A 49 7.11 3.84 -3.70
C LYS A 49 8.31 2.92 -3.48
N ALA A 50 9.43 3.11 -4.17
CA ALA A 50 10.56 2.17 -4.09
C ALA A 50 11.14 2.03 -2.67
N ASN A 51 11.25 3.13 -1.93
CA ASN A 51 11.73 3.10 -0.55
C ASN A 51 10.79 2.31 0.37
N ILE A 52 9.48 2.59 0.32
CA ILE A 52 8.51 1.91 1.20
C ILE A 52 8.34 0.44 0.83
N VAL A 53 8.52 0.08 -0.45
CA VAL A 53 8.54 -1.31 -0.92
C VAL A 53 9.77 -2.04 -0.38
N ALA A 54 10.95 -1.41 -0.44
CA ALA A 54 12.16 -1.98 0.15
C ALA A 54 12.05 -2.12 1.67
N GLU A 55 11.47 -1.13 2.35
CA GLU A 55 11.18 -1.19 3.78
C GLU A 55 10.23 -2.34 4.11
N LEU A 56 9.10 -2.43 3.39
CA LEU A 56 8.14 -3.51 3.51
C LEU A 56 8.79 -4.88 3.29
N PHE A 57 9.71 -5.01 2.34
CA PHE A 57 10.40 -6.28 2.09
C PHE A 57 11.23 -6.72 3.30
N HIS A 58 11.98 -5.81 3.92
CA HIS A 58 12.90 -6.13 5.03
C HIS A 58 12.27 -6.11 6.42
N SER A 59 11.15 -5.39 6.61
CA SER A 59 10.55 -5.19 7.93
C SER A 59 9.94 -6.49 8.50
N ALA A 60 9.85 -6.58 9.82
CA ALA A 60 8.88 -7.45 10.46
C ALA A 60 7.46 -6.87 10.28
N VAL A 61 6.46 -7.53 10.86
CA VAL A 61 5.14 -6.91 11.04
C VAL A 61 5.29 -5.75 12.02
N ASP A 62 4.85 -4.57 11.60
CA ASP A 62 5.00 -3.30 12.31
C ASP A 62 3.75 -2.43 12.11
N GLU A 63 3.22 -1.88 13.20
CA GLU A 63 2.06 -0.97 13.18
C GLU A 63 2.35 0.34 12.45
N ALA A 64 3.60 0.81 12.46
CA ALA A 64 4.03 1.99 11.71
C ALA A 64 4.04 1.75 10.19
N LEU A 65 4.06 0.48 9.77
CA LEU A 65 3.96 0.06 8.37
C LEU A 65 2.79 -0.90 8.18
N PRO A 66 1.53 -0.40 8.09
CA PRO A 66 0.33 -1.24 8.05
C PRO A 66 0.34 -2.36 7.00
N ALA A 67 0.94 -2.12 5.83
CA ALA A 67 1.06 -3.13 4.77
C ALA A 67 1.90 -4.35 5.17
N SER A 68 2.73 -4.25 6.20
CA SER A 68 3.54 -5.36 6.72
C SER A 68 2.71 -6.51 7.27
N VAL A 69 1.47 -6.25 7.71
CA VAL A 69 0.56 -7.29 8.20
C VAL A 69 0.19 -8.31 7.11
N LEU A 70 0.27 -7.93 5.83
CA LEU A 70 0.01 -8.83 4.71
C LEU A 70 0.98 -10.02 4.65
N LYS A 71 2.14 -9.93 5.32
CA LYS A 71 3.10 -11.04 5.48
C LYS A 71 2.55 -12.19 6.33
N GLN A 72 1.50 -11.95 7.11
CA GLN A 72 0.85 -12.98 7.92
C GLN A 72 -0.19 -13.78 7.12
N HIS A 73 -0.64 -13.25 5.99
CA HIS A 73 -1.63 -13.90 5.15
C HIS A 73 -0.96 -14.91 4.21
N ALA A 74 -1.45 -16.15 4.20
CA ALA A 74 -0.82 -17.26 3.50
C ALA A 74 -0.87 -17.13 1.97
N ASN A 75 -1.84 -16.36 1.44
CA ASN A 75 -2.08 -16.21 0.02
C ASN A 75 -2.07 -14.73 -0.40
N THR A 76 -0.88 -14.11 -0.34
CA THR A 76 -0.66 -12.72 -0.73
C THR A 76 0.29 -12.65 -1.92
N THR A 77 -0.14 -11.98 -2.97
CA THR A 77 0.68 -11.64 -4.14
C THR A 77 0.89 -10.14 -4.21
N ILE A 78 2.14 -9.71 -4.35
CA ILE A 78 2.50 -8.29 -4.54
C ILE A 78 3.06 -8.11 -5.95
N VAL A 79 2.39 -7.30 -6.76
CA VAL A 79 2.80 -6.97 -8.12
C VAL A 79 3.39 -5.57 -8.15
N LEU A 80 4.63 -5.48 -8.62
CA LEU A 80 5.41 -4.25 -8.68
C LEU A 80 5.75 -3.91 -10.12
N ASP A 81 5.70 -2.62 -10.48
CA ASP A 81 6.40 -2.16 -11.68
C ASP A 81 7.92 -2.07 -11.44
N ARG A 82 8.69 -1.88 -12.52
CA ARG A 82 10.15 -1.81 -12.44
C ARG A 82 10.65 -0.68 -11.54
N GLU A 83 9.95 0.44 -11.54
CA GLU A 83 10.34 1.63 -10.76
C GLU A 83 10.09 1.45 -9.26
N ALA A 84 8.98 0.83 -8.86
CA ALA A 84 8.68 0.49 -7.48
C ALA A 84 9.57 -0.65 -6.96
N ALA A 85 10.01 -1.56 -7.84
CA ALA A 85 10.93 -2.64 -7.50
C ALA A 85 12.42 -2.22 -7.49
N ALA A 86 12.75 -0.97 -7.83
CA ALA A 86 14.12 -0.53 -8.13
C ALA A 86 15.14 -0.70 -6.99
N LEU A 87 14.67 -0.85 -5.74
CA LEU A 87 15.51 -1.01 -4.55
C LEU A 87 15.47 -2.43 -3.95
N LEU A 88 14.82 -3.38 -4.63
CA LEU A 88 14.76 -4.77 -4.18
C LEU A 88 15.97 -5.58 -4.68
N PRO A 89 16.41 -6.60 -3.92
CA PRO A 89 17.42 -7.53 -4.39
C PRO A 89 16.85 -8.39 -5.54
N GLN A 90 17.69 -8.79 -6.50
CA GLN A 90 17.25 -9.56 -7.66
C GLN A 90 16.54 -10.87 -7.29
N GLN A 91 16.92 -11.50 -6.17
CA GLN A 91 16.30 -12.74 -5.70
C GLN A 91 14.83 -12.55 -5.26
N ALA A 92 14.43 -11.31 -4.92
CA ALA A 92 13.06 -10.99 -4.56
C ALA A 92 12.14 -10.83 -5.79
N LEU A 93 12.72 -10.71 -6.98
CA LEU A 93 11.98 -10.50 -8.23
C LEU A 93 11.68 -11.85 -8.87
N ALA A 94 10.73 -12.59 -8.29
CA ALA A 94 10.15 -13.74 -8.97
C ALA A 94 9.25 -13.22 -10.12
N VAL A 95 9.68 -13.44 -11.36
CA VAL A 95 8.83 -13.17 -12.52
C VAL A 95 7.89 -14.37 -12.66
N SER A 96 6.64 -14.20 -12.22
CA SER A 96 5.57 -15.11 -12.65
C SER A 96 5.39 -14.92 -14.15
N ALA A 97 5.89 -15.88 -14.92
CA ALA A 97 5.78 -15.93 -16.38
C ALA A 97 4.36 -16.32 -16.82
#